data_AF-T1A0L1-F1
#
_entry.id   AF-T1A0L1-F1
#
_cell.length_a   1.000
_cell.length_b   1.000
_cell.length_c   1.000
_cell.angle_alpha   90.00
_cell.angle_beta   90.00
_cell.angle_gamma   90.00
#
_symmetry.space_group_name_H-M   'P 1'
#
loop_
_entity.id
_entity.type
_entity.pdbx_description
1 polymer ?
#
loop_
_entity_poly.entity_id
_entity_poly.type
_entity_poly.pdbx_seq_one_letter_code
_entity_poly.pdbx_strand_id
1 'polypeptide(L)'
;VSLMVPSILYMLISSPGSTELLRKLKLRVIIGGGALPRGLAKRAEEAGIQVVGGYGMSETAPILTIGTFNKQASEMGKEEQFEHRLMAGIPIALVDLKVVDSSFKEVPWDSKTIGEVVVRAPWLTHEYVNDTEATKKLWKNDWLNTGDLAVVDPAGYVSIVDREKDAVKSGGEFIPTIVIEDALSSFPGVGEVAVVARKDEKWGSAQLHSLLD
;
A
#
# COMPACT_ATOMS: atom_id res chain seq x y z
N VAL A 1 -10.94 -17.07 0.27
CA VAL A 1 -10.11 -15.86 0.11
C VAL A 1 -8.85 -16.11 0.91
N SER A 2 -7.68 -15.91 0.32
CA SER A 2 -6.38 -16.07 1.00
C SER A 2 -5.74 -14.70 1.26
N LEU A 3 -4.83 -14.62 2.22
CA LEU A 3 -4.02 -13.44 2.48
C LEU A 3 -2.55 -13.81 2.37
N MET A 4 -1.75 -13.01 1.67
CA MET A 4 -0.32 -13.22 1.57
C MET A 4 0.42 -11.92 1.22
N VAL A 5 1.73 -11.94 1.38
CA VAL A 5 2.62 -10.85 0.94
C VAL A 5 3.00 -11.02 -0.54
N PRO A 6 3.43 -9.94 -1.23
CA PRO A 6 3.79 -9.98 -2.66
C PRO A 6 4.81 -11.08 -3.02
N SER A 7 5.83 -11.29 -2.18
CA SER A 7 6.88 -12.29 -2.43
C SER A 7 6.35 -13.74 -2.45
N ILE A 8 5.36 -14.07 -1.60
CA ILE A 8 4.70 -15.38 -1.63
C ILE A 8 3.90 -15.54 -2.93
N LEU A 9 3.19 -14.50 -3.36
CA LEU A 9 2.47 -14.51 -4.63
C LEU A 9 3.44 -14.73 -5.80
N TYR A 10 4.58 -14.03 -5.81
CA TYR A 10 5.62 -14.21 -6.82
C TYR A 10 6.13 -15.66 -6.85
N MET A 11 6.48 -16.24 -5.69
CA MET A 11 6.92 -17.63 -5.62
C MET A 11 5.87 -18.62 -6.15
N LEU A 12 4.58 -18.40 -5.84
CA LEU A 12 3.49 -19.26 -6.32
C LEU A 12 3.36 -19.22 -7.86
N ILE A 13 3.34 -18.03 -8.45
CA ILE A 13 3.15 -17.89 -9.90
C ILE A 13 4.41 -18.23 -10.71
N SER A 14 5.60 -18.11 -10.11
CA SER A 14 6.88 -18.45 -10.74
C SER A 14 7.25 -19.93 -10.58
N SER A 15 6.52 -20.68 -9.74
CA SER A 15 6.79 -22.10 -9.52
C SER A 15 6.56 -22.93 -10.79
N PRO A 16 7.52 -23.79 -11.22
CA PRO A 16 7.37 -24.59 -12.43
C PRO A 16 6.10 -25.44 -12.44
N GLY A 17 5.31 -25.31 -13.51
CA GLY A 17 4.06 -26.08 -13.69
C GLY A 17 2.88 -25.62 -12.82
N SER A 18 3.00 -24.53 -12.05
CA SER A 18 1.93 -24.08 -11.15
C SER A 18 0.71 -23.50 -11.89
N THR A 19 0.89 -22.95 -13.10
CA THR A 19 -0.14 -22.22 -13.83
C THR A 19 -1.42 -23.01 -14.05
N GLU A 20 -1.34 -24.27 -14.48
CA GLU A 20 -2.55 -25.08 -14.74
C GLU A 20 -3.32 -25.36 -13.44
N LEU A 21 -2.60 -25.63 -12.36
CA LEU A 21 -3.18 -25.83 -11.03
C LEU A 21 -3.85 -24.54 -10.52
N LEU A 22 -3.16 -23.41 -10.60
CA LEU A 22 -3.66 -22.10 -10.15
C LEU A 22 -4.94 -21.70 -10.90
N ARG A 23 -4.99 -21.92 -12.22
CA ARG A 23 -6.19 -21.67 -13.04
C ARG A 23 -7.38 -22.54 -12.63
N LYS A 24 -7.14 -23.78 -12.17
CA LYS A 24 -8.19 -24.67 -11.65
C LYS A 24 -8.70 -24.20 -10.28
N LEU A 25 -7.80 -23.70 -9.42
CA LEU A 25 -8.14 -23.26 -8.07
C LEU A 25 -8.89 -21.91 -8.04
N LYS A 26 -8.68 -21.03 -9.02
CA LYS A 26 -9.33 -19.71 -9.13
C LYS A 26 -9.22 -18.90 -7.83
N LEU A 27 -8.00 -18.79 -7.32
CA LEU A 27 -7.73 -18.16 -6.03
C LEU A 27 -8.14 -16.68 -6.06
N ARG A 28 -8.72 -16.23 -4.96
CA ARG A 28 -8.95 -14.82 -4.65
C ARG A 28 -8.06 -14.44 -3.47
N VAL A 29 -7.17 -13.48 -3.68
CA VAL A 29 -6.09 -13.17 -2.75
C VAL A 29 -6.10 -11.68 -2.41
N ILE A 30 -6.05 -11.37 -1.11
CA ILE A 30 -5.75 -10.02 -0.62
C ILE A 30 -4.25 -9.97 -0.39
N ILE A 31 -3.59 -8.99 -1.02
CA ILE A 31 -2.17 -8.73 -0.85
C ILE A 31 -2.00 -7.56 0.11
N GLY A 32 -1.26 -7.79 1.19
CA GLY A 32 -0.92 -6.79 2.18
C GLY A 32 0.50 -6.98 2.70
N GLY A 33 0.92 -6.13 3.64
CA GLY A 33 2.29 -6.14 4.19
C GLY A 33 3.37 -5.55 3.28
N GLY A 34 3.05 -5.33 2.00
CA GLY A 34 3.85 -4.57 1.03
C GLY A 34 2.96 -4.14 -0.13
N ALA A 35 3.44 -3.20 -0.93
CA ALA A 35 2.76 -2.77 -2.15
C ALA A 35 2.54 -3.96 -3.10
N LEU A 36 1.42 -3.99 -3.82
CA LEU A 36 1.16 -4.96 -4.88
C LEU A 36 1.60 -4.35 -6.22
N PRO A 37 2.78 -4.71 -6.78
CA PRO A 37 3.25 -4.10 -8.00
C PRO A 37 2.37 -4.48 -9.18
N ARG A 38 2.19 -3.53 -10.09
CA ARG A 38 1.32 -3.68 -11.25
C ARG A 38 1.68 -4.89 -12.12
N GLY A 39 2.98 -5.12 -12.34
CA GLY A 39 3.49 -6.25 -13.11
C GLY A 39 3.16 -7.61 -12.48
N LEU A 40 3.32 -7.72 -11.16
CA LEU A 40 3.01 -8.93 -10.42
C LEU A 40 1.51 -9.25 -10.46
N ALA A 41 0.66 -8.23 -10.31
CA ALA A 41 -0.79 -8.37 -10.39
C ALA A 41 -1.25 -8.86 -11.78
N LYS A 42 -0.69 -8.33 -12.86
CA LYS A 42 -0.95 -8.81 -14.23
C LYS A 42 -0.63 -10.29 -14.40
N ARG A 43 0.57 -10.70 -13.99
CA ARG A 43 1.00 -12.10 -14.06
C ARG A 43 0.10 -13.02 -13.22
N ALA A 44 -0.39 -12.55 -12.08
CA ALA A 44 -1.34 -13.28 -11.25
C ALA A 44 -2.68 -13.50 -11.97
N GLU A 45 -3.23 -12.48 -12.65
CA GLU A 45 -4.46 -12.62 -13.43
C GLU A 45 -4.31 -13.61 -14.59
N GLU A 46 -3.17 -13.59 -15.29
CA GLU A 46 -2.82 -14.56 -16.35
C GLU A 46 -2.73 -16.02 -15.84
N ALA A 47 -2.30 -16.17 -14.58
CA ALA A 47 -2.28 -17.44 -13.86
C ALA A 47 -3.66 -17.84 -13.27
N GLY A 48 -4.71 -17.04 -13.48
CA GLY A 48 -6.07 -17.29 -13.00
C GLY A 48 -6.31 -16.93 -11.53
N ILE A 49 -5.44 -16.10 -10.94
CA ILE A 49 -5.59 -15.59 -9.58
C ILE A 49 -6.14 -14.15 -9.65
N GLN A 50 -7.23 -13.90 -8.94
CA GLN A 50 -7.72 -12.54 -8.73
C GLN A 50 -7.06 -11.96 -7.48
N VAL A 51 -6.33 -10.87 -7.65
CA VAL A 51 -5.66 -10.15 -6.57
C VAL A 51 -6.33 -8.80 -6.31
N VAL A 52 -6.30 -8.38 -5.04
CA VAL A 52 -6.62 -7.02 -4.61
C VAL A 52 -5.61 -6.59 -3.54
N GLY A 53 -5.33 -5.30 -3.47
CA GLY A 53 -4.58 -4.69 -2.40
C GLY A 53 -5.40 -4.65 -1.10
N GLY A 54 -4.70 -4.67 0.02
CA GLY A 54 -5.25 -4.43 1.33
C GLY A 54 -4.20 -3.78 2.21
N TYR A 55 -4.64 -2.85 3.04
CA TYR A 55 -3.75 -2.13 3.94
C TYR A 55 -4.22 -2.19 5.38
N GLY A 56 -3.24 -2.27 6.27
CA GLY A 56 -3.33 -2.21 7.71
C GLY A 56 -1.98 -2.57 8.30
N MET A 57 -1.92 -2.62 9.63
CA MET A 57 -0.71 -2.87 10.41
C MET A 57 -1.04 -3.80 11.58
N SER A 58 -0.02 -4.23 12.31
CA SER A 58 -0.20 -5.09 13.49
C SER A 58 -1.14 -4.46 14.52
N GLU A 59 -1.05 -3.14 14.67
CA GLU A 59 -1.81 -2.29 15.58
C GLU A 59 -3.29 -2.15 15.18
N THR A 60 -3.66 -2.57 13.96
CA THR A 60 -5.02 -2.41 13.41
C THR A 60 -5.73 -3.75 13.16
N ALA A 61 -5.15 -4.85 13.61
CA ALA A 61 -5.72 -6.20 13.65
C ALA A 61 -6.58 -6.67 12.44
N PRO A 62 -6.00 -6.97 11.26
CA PRO A 62 -4.81 -6.40 10.62
C PRO A 62 -5.18 -5.59 9.37
N ILE A 63 -6.48 -5.40 9.07
CA ILE A 63 -6.97 -4.81 7.82
C ILE A 63 -7.83 -3.59 8.15
N LEU A 64 -7.54 -2.49 7.48
CA LEU A 64 -8.32 -1.25 7.51
C LEU A 64 -9.03 -0.99 6.19
N THR A 65 -8.35 -1.27 5.07
CA THR A 65 -8.84 -0.96 3.73
C THR A 65 -8.61 -2.12 2.77
N ILE A 66 -9.46 -2.20 1.74
CA ILE A 66 -9.35 -3.20 0.68
C ILE A 66 -9.63 -2.53 -0.67
N GLY A 67 -8.87 -2.89 -1.70
CA GLY A 67 -9.08 -2.53 -3.11
C GLY A 67 -10.32 -3.20 -3.72
N THR A 68 -11.48 -3.03 -3.12
CA THR A 68 -12.80 -3.45 -3.67
C THR A 68 -13.44 -2.29 -4.42
N PHE A 69 -14.55 -2.52 -5.15
CA PHE A 69 -15.25 -1.47 -5.88
C PHE A 69 -16.35 -0.79 -5.06
N ASN A 70 -16.27 0.54 -4.95
CA ASN A 70 -17.43 1.36 -4.67
C ASN A 70 -18.26 1.56 -5.96
N LYS A 71 -19.38 2.30 -5.86
CA LYS A 71 -20.26 2.56 -7.00
C LYS A 71 -19.52 3.20 -8.18
N GLN A 72 -18.75 4.26 -7.92
CA GLN A 72 -18.02 4.99 -8.95
C GLN A 72 -17.00 4.08 -9.65
N ALA A 73 -16.17 3.36 -8.89
CA ALA A 73 -15.19 2.43 -9.44
C ALA A 73 -15.83 1.28 -10.22
N SER A 74 -17.02 0.81 -9.80
CA SER A 74 -17.74 -0.25 -10.53
C SER A 74 -18.24 0.17 -11.92
N GLU A 75 -18.37 1.48 -12.16
CA GLU A 75 -18.80 2.07 -13.44
C GLU A 75 -17.61 2.48 -14.33
N MET A 76 -16.38 2.43 -13.81
CA MET A 76 -15.15 2.75 -14.54
C MET A 76 -14.77 1.71 -15.61
N GLY A 77 -13.85 2.08 -16.50
CA GLY A 77 -13.27 1.16 -17.48
C GLY A 77 -12.50 0.01 -16.80
N LYS A 78 -12.35 -1.14 -17.49
CA LYS A 78 -11.68 -2.33 -16.93
C LYS A 78 -10.26 -2.06 -16.45
N GLU A 79 -9.53 -1.18 -17.14
CA GLU A 79 -8.17 -0.80 -16.78
C GLU A 79 -8.16 0.04 -15.49
N GLU A 80 -9.03 1.05 -15.39
CA GLU A 80 -9.17 1.84 -14.16
C GLU A 80 -9.60 0.96 -12.99
N GLN A 81 -10.56 0.05 -13.20
CA GLN A 81 -10.94 -0.97 -12.22
C GLN A 81 -9.77 -1.86 -11.80
N PHE A 82 -8.87 -2.18 -12.73
CA PHE A 82 -7.67 -2.92 -12.40
C PHE A 82 -6.76 -2.09 -11.49
N GLU A 83 -6.47 -0.83 -11.83
CA GLU A 83 -5.64 0.06 -11.00
C GLU A 83 -6.22 0.28 -9.59
N HIS A 84 -7.53 0.53 -9.46
CA HIS A 84 -8.17 0.74 -8.15
C HIS A 84 -8.14 -0.51 -7.27
N ARG A 85 -8.10 -1.71 -7.86
CA ARG A 85 -7.92 -2.95 -7.08
C ARG A 85 -6.54 -3.07 -6.48
N LEU A 86 -5.52 -2.43 -7.06
CA LEU A 86 -4.14 -2.54 -6.58
C LEU A 86 -3.82 -1.54 -5.46
N MET A 87 -4.61 -0.47 -5.35
CA MET A 87 -4.50 0.50 -4.26
C MET A 87 -4.74 -0.16 -2.89
N ALA A 88 -4.36 0.54 -1.81
CA ALA A 88 -4.74 0.15 -0.46
C ALA A 88 -6.27 0.04 -0.33
N GLY A 89 -6.97 0.97 -1.00
CA GLY A 89 -8.39 0.85 -1.31
C GLY A 89 -9.25 1.74 -0.45
N ILE A 90 -10.47 1.26 -0.14
CA ILE A 90 -11.44 2.00 0.67
C ILE A 90 -11.57 1.38 2.06
N PRO A 91 -11.93 2.16 3.10
CA PRO A 91 -12.16 1.65 4.45
C PRO A 91 -13.21 0.54 4.48
N ILE A 92 -12.93 -0.52 5.23
CA ILE A 92 -13.92 -1.58 5.49
C ILE A 92 -14.96 -1.11 6.51
N ALA A 93 -16.04 -1.87 6.67
CA ALA A 93 -17.09 -1.54 7.63
C ALA A 93 -16.51 -1.33 9.04
N LEU A 94 -17.00 -0.30 9.75
CA LEU A 94 -16.56 0.11 11.09
C LEU A 94 -15.17 0.75 11.18
N VAL A 95 -14.52 1.00 10.04
CA VAL A 95 -13.29 1.80 9.98
C VAL A 95 -13.63 3.22 9.59
N ASP A 96 -13.30 4.16 10.47
CA ASP A 96 -13.25 5.59 10.16
C ASP A 96 -11.79 5.96 9.90
N LEU A 97 -11.48 6.35 8.67
CA LEU A 97 -10.12 6.63 8.19
C LEU A 97 -10.07 8.01 7.57
N LYS A 98 -9.02 8.76 7.89
CA LYS A 98 -8.73 10.06 7.28
C LYS A 98 -7.28 10.10 6.82
N VAL A 99 -7.03 10.94 5.83
CA VAL A 99 -5.68 11.36 5.45
C VAL A 99 -5.57 12.83 5.80
N VAL A 100 -4.68 13.18 6.72
CA VAL A 100 -4.62 14.52 7.33
C VAL A 100 -3.26 15.18 7.15
N ASP A 101 -3.25 16.51 7.05
CA ASP A 101 -2.03 17.30 7.06
C ASP A 101 -1.45 17.48 8.48
N SER A 102 -0.34 18.20 8.60
CA SER A 102 0.33 18.47 9.88
C SER A 102 -0.49 19.33 10.85
N SER A 103 -1.54 20.01 10.36
CA SER A 103 -2.50 20.77 11.17
C SER A 103 -3.74 19.95 11.51
N PHE A 104 -3.72 18.64 11.26
CA PHE A 104 -4.81 17.69 11.48
C PHE A 104 -6.08 18.00 10.66
N LYS A 105 -5.91 18.62 9.49
CA LYS A 105 -7.00 18.86 8.54
C LYS A 105 -6.96 17.81 7.43
N GLU A 106 -8.11 17.30 7.03
CA GLU A 106 -8.20 16.36 5.91
C GLU A 106 -7.64 16.97 4.61
N VAL A 107 -6.82 16.19 3.92
CA VAL A 107 -6.28 16.57 2.61
C VAL A 107 -7.36 16.47 1.53
N PRO A 108 -7.29 17.30 0.47
CA PRO A 108 -8.20 17.17 -0.67
C PRO A 108 -8.01 15.81 -1.37
N TRP A 109 -9.11 15.29 -1.93
CA TRP A 109 -9.15 14.05 -2.69
C TRP A 109 -8.75 14.30 -4.15
N ASP A 110 -7.48 14.60 -4.37
CA ASP A 110 -6.91 15.03 -5.66
C ASP A 110 -5.81 14.09 -6.20
N SER A 111 -5.60 12.95 -5.55
CA SER A 111 -4.53 11.97 -5.82
C SER A 111 -3.11 12.52 -5.69
N LYS A 112 -2.92 13.72 -5.12
CA LYS A 112 -1.64 14.44 -5.12
C LYS A 112 -1.23 14.93 -3.74
N THR A 113 -2.18 15.45 -2.97
CA THR A 113 -1.89 16.05 -1.66
C THR A 113 -1.63 14.95 -0.64
N ILE A 114 -0.37 14.86 -0.22
CA ILE A 114 0.10 13.86 0.73
C ILE A 114 -0.30 14.27 2.15
N GLY A 115 -0.85 13.33 2.91
CA GLY A 115 -1.07 13.46 4.35
C GLY A 115 -0.80 12.14 5.09
N GLU A 116 -0.90 12.16 6.41
CA GLU A 116 -0.78 10.98 7.27
C GLU A 116 -2.13 10.26 7.37
N VAL A 117 -2.11 8.92 7.30
CA VAL A 117 -3.29 8.10 7.57
C VAL A 117 -3.54 8.06 9.07
N VAL A 118 -4.75 8.43 9.48
CA VAL A 118 -5.22 8.30 10.86
C VAL A 118 -6.51 7.51 10.88
N VAL A 119 -6.68 6.66 11.90
CA VAL A 119 -7.80 5.71 11.93
C VAL A 119 -8.47 5.56 13.30
N ARG A 120 -9.77 5.22 13.26
CA ARG A 120 -10.55 4.72 14.39
C ARG A 120 -11.30 3.46 13.96
N ALA A 121 -11.25 2.43 14.80
CA ALA A 121 -12.01 1.21 14.65
C ALA A 121 -12.14 0.52 16.03
N PRO A 122 -13.16 -0.33 16.25
CA PRO A 122 -13.39 -0.93 17.57
C PRO A 122 -12.36 -2.00 17.98
N TRP A 123 -11.48 -2.43 17.07
CA TRP A 123 -10.47 -3.48 17.31
C TRP A 123 -9.03 -2.96 17.32
N LEU A 124 -8.81 -1.65 17.29
CA LEU A 124 -7.47 -1.08 17.31
C LEU A 124 -6.75 -1.41 18.62
N THR A 125 -5.43 -1.58 18.53
CA THR A 125 -4.61 -1.79 19.74
C THR A 125 -4.74 -0.59 20.68
N HIS A 126 -4.89 -0.85 21.97
CA HIS A 126 -5.04 0.20 22.96
C HIS A 126 -3.69 0.84 23.29
N GLU A 127 -2.65 0.04 23.38
CA GLU A 127 -1.32 0.47 23.80
C GLU A 127 -0.23 -0.50 23.33
N TYR A 128 1.02 -0.03 23.39
CA TYR A 128 2.19 -0.89 23.37
C TYR A 128 2.56 -1.30 24.80
N VAL A 129 2.75 -2.60 25.00
CA VAL A 129 3.09 -3.17 26.31
C VAL A 129 4.41 -2.59 26.81
N ASN A 130 4.39 -1.96 27.99
CA ASN A 130 5.54 -1.33 28.63
C ASN A 130 6.19 -0.17 27.86
N ASP A 131 5.49 0.43 26.88
CA ASP A 131 5.99 1.58 26.13
C ASP A 131 4.93 2.70 26.07
N THR A 132 4.88 3.48 27.15
CA THR A 132 3.94 4.58 27.31
C THR A 132 4.21 5.73 26.33
N GLU A 133 5.46 5.94 25.92
CA GLU A 133 5.83 7.00 24.99
C GLU A 133 5.46 6.64 23.55
N ALA A 134 5.67 5.40 23.13
CA ALA A 134 5.15 4.92 21.85
C ALA A 134 3.62 4.94 21.84
N THR A 135 2.95 4.55 22.93
CA THR A 135 1.49 4.59 23.04
C THR A 135 0.93 6.01 22.89
N LYS A 136 1.55 7.01 23.54
CA LYS A 136 1.16 8.42 23.38
C LYS A 136 1.42 8.95 21.95
N LYS A 137 2.42 8.42 21.26
CA LYS A 137 2.69 8.78 19.85
C LYS A 137 1.68 8.12 18.91
N LEU A 138 1.29 6.89 19.22
CA LEU A 138 0.29 6.12 18.47
C LEU A 138 -1.09 6.79 18.55
N TRP A 139 -1.48 7.28 19.73
CA TRP A 139 -2.79 7.89 19.95
C TRP A 139 -2.70 9.41 20.10
N LYS A 140 -3.20 10.16 19.12
CA LYS A 140 -3.29 11.63 19.16
C LYS A 140 -4.65 12.08 18.63
N ASN A 141 -5.21 13.12 19.23
CA ASN A 141 -6.50 13.71 18.82
C ASN A 141 -7.68 12.70 18.83
N ASP A 142 -7.60 11.63 19.63
CA ASP A 142 -8.52 10.48 19.64
C ASP A 142 -8.47 9.57 18.39
N TRP A 143 -7.36 9.64 17.63
CA TRP A 143 -7.10 8.77 16.48
C TRP A 143 -5.81 7.98 16.66
N LEU A 144 -5.78 6.77 16.10
CA LEU A 144 -4.53 6.03 15.91
C LEU A 144 -3.81 6.63 14.70
N ASN A 145 -2.61 7.14 14.92
CA ASN A 145 -1.73 7.77 13.93
C ASN A 145 -0.81 6.67 13.40
N THR A 146 -0.94 6.30 12.12
CA THR A 146 -0.24 5.12 11.58
C THR A 146 1.22 5.44 11.24
N GLY A 147 1.56 6.73 11.05
CA GLY A 147 2.84 7.15 10.48
C GLY A 147 3.02 6.79 9.00
N ASP A 148 2.00 6.24 8.34
CA ASP A 148 2.01 5.97 6.90
C ASP A 148 1.44 7.19 6.16
N LEU A 149 2.11 7.60 5.10
CA LEU A 149 1.72 8.71 4.24
C LEU A 149 0.90 8.19 3.06
N ALA A 150 -0.15 8.93 2.71
CA ALA A 150 -1.07 8.55 1.64
C ALA A 150 -1.58 9.75 0.85
N VAL A 151 -2.14 9.44 -0.32
CA VAL A 151 -3.03 10.33 -1.08
C VAL A 151 -4.41 9.68 -1.20
N VAL A 152 -5.43 10.50 -1.42
CA VAL A 152 -6.80 10.04 -1.66
C VAL A 152 -7.24 10.49 -3.05
N ASP A 153 -7.80 9.58 -3.83
CA ASP A 153 -8.33 9.91 -5.15
C ASP A 153 -9.76 10.49 -5.08
N PRO A 154 -10.27 11.09 -6.18
CA PRO A 154 -11.63 11.64 -6.21
C PRO A 154 -12.75 10.61 -5.96
N ALA A 155 -12.46 9.31 -6.07
CA ALA A 155 -13.38 8.23 -5.77
C ALA A 155 -13.29 7.75 -4.31
N GLY A 156 -12.39 8.32 -3.49
CA GLY A 156 -12.19 7.99 -2.08
C GLY A 156 -11.23 6.83 -1.82
N TYR A 157 -10.45 6.39 -2.81
CA TYR A 157 -9.46 5.33 -2.64
C TYR A 157 -8.16 5.90 -2.07
N VAL A 158 -7.64 5.19 -1.08
CA VAL A 158 -6.36 5.49 -0.45
C VAL A 158 -5.25 4.78 -1.22
N SER A 159 -4.19 5.51 -1.53
CA SER A 159 -2.92 4.96 -2.00
C SER A 159 -1.83 5.31 -1.01
N ILE A 160 -1.19 4.29 -0.44
CA ILE A 160 -0.03 4.49 0.45
C ILE A 160 1.15 4.90 -0.40
N VAL A 161 1.82 5.98 0.01
CA VAL A 161 2.94 6.57 -0.71
C VAL A 161 4.26 6.12 -0.11
N ASP A 162 4.40 6.22 1.22
CA ASP A 162 5.60 5.84 1.96
C ASP A 162 5.30 5.85 3.47
N ARG A 163 6.31 5.54 4.30
CA ARG A 163 6.31 5.84 5.73
C ARG A 163 6.93 7.20 6.00
N GLU A 164 6.38 7.94 6.95
CA GLU A 164 6.89 9.27 7.31
C GLU A 164 8.40 9.28 7.61
N LYS A 165 8.89 8.20 8.25
CA LYS A 165 10.30 8.04 8.62
C LYS A 165 11.20 7.57 7.47
N ASP A 166 10.63 6.90 6.48
CA ASP A 166 11.36 6.29 5.35
C ASP A 166 11.31 7.17 4.10
N ALA A 167 10.38 8.13 4.09
CA ALA A 167 10.18 9.16 3.09
C ALA A 167 11.46 9.81 2.57
N VAL A 168 11.74 9.61 1.28
CA VAL A 168 12.86 10.27 0.60
C VAL A 168 12.50 11.72 0.30
N LYS A 169 13.23 12.65 0.92
CA LYS A 169 13.16 14.09 0.61
C LYS A 169 14.39 14.53 -0.13
N SER A 170 14.26 15.16 -1.29
CA SER A 170 15.39 15.73 -2.05
C SER A 170 15.05 17.15 -2.49
N GLY A 171 15.88 18.12 -2.14
CA GLY A 171 15.64 19.53 -2.49
C GLY A 171 14.37 20.14 -1.86
N GLY A 172 13.84 19.54 -0.78
CA GLY A 172 12.58 19.95 -0.15
C GLY A 172 11.34 19.25 -0.72
N GLU A 173 11.49 18.52 -1.82
CA GLU A 173 10.42 17.75 -2.47
C GLU A 173 10.41 16.30 -1.98
N PHE A 174 9.22 15.72 -1.97
CA PHE A 174 9.00 14.32 -1.62
C PHE A 174 9.16 13.44 -2.86
N ILE A 175 9.95 12.36 -2.76
CA ILE A 175 10.14 11.37 -3.83
C ILE A 175 9.50 10.04 -3.38
N PRO A 176 8.33 9.66 -3.93
CA PRO A 176 7.72 8.37 -3.65
C PRO A 176 8.54 7.21 -4.22
N THR A 177 9.08 6.37 -3.35
CA THR A 177 9.83 5.16 -3.76
C THR A 177 8.95 4.18 -4.53
N ILE A 178 7.69 4.02 -4.11
CA ILE A 178 6.71 3.12 -4.73
C ILE A 178 6.44 3.42 -6.20
N VAL A 179 6.49 4.70 -6.62
CA VAL A 179 6.29 5.09 -8.03
C VAL A 179 7.46 4.59 -8.88
N ILE A 180 8.67 4.60 -8.32
CA ILE A 180 9.89 4.14 -9.00
C ILE A 180 9.89 2.61 -9.05
N GLU A 181 9.53 1.95 -7.96
CA GLU A 181 9.38 0.49 -7.90
C GLU A 181 8.36 -0.02 -8.91
N ASP A 182 7.18 0.59 -8.97
CA ASP A 182 6.14 0.17 -9.92
C ASP A 182 6.61 0.33 -11.37
N ALA A 183 7.23 1.46 -11.71
CA ALA A 183 7.79 1.70 -13.03
C ALA A 183 8.84 0.64 -13.40
N LEU A 184 9.77 0.33 -12.50
CA LEU A 184 10.81 -0.68 -12.71
C LEU A 184 10.25 -2.10 -12.81
N SER A 185 9.19 -2.42 -12.05
CA SER A 185 8.53 -3.73 -12.06
C SER A 185 7.93 -4.11 -13.42
N SER A 186 7.70 -3.12 -14.29
CA SER A 186 7.15 -3.31 -15.62
C SER A 186 8.18 -3.73 -16.68
N PHE A 187 9.48 -3.62 -16.39
CA PHE A 187 10.53 -3.91 -17.36
C PHE A 187 10.75 -5.43 -17.56
N PRO A 188 10.90 -5.90 -18.82
CA PRO A 188 11.25 -7.28 -19.10
C PRO A 188 12.58 -7.67 -18.41
N GLY A 189 12.55 -8.74 -17.62
CA GLY A 189 13.72 -9.24 -16.89
C GLY A 189 13.82 -8.79 -15.44
N VAL A 190 12.89 -7.98 -14.94
CA VAL A 190 12.77 -7.65 -13.50
C VAL A 190 11.80 -8.63 -12.84
N GLY A 191 12.28 -9.43 -11.89
CA GLY A 191 11.47 -10.32 -11.07
C GLY A 191 10.87 -9.60 -9.85
N GLU A 192 11.73 -8.99 -9.03
CA GLU A 192 11.37 -8.18 -7.86
C GLU A 192 12.20 -6.88 -7.85
N VAL A 193 11.65 -5.83 -7.25
CA VAL A 193 12.33 -4.53 -7.12
C VAL A 193 12.03 -3.89 -5.76
N ALA A 194 13.04 -3.27 -5.18
CA ALA A 194 12.93 -2.42 -4.00
C ALA A 194 13.80 -1.19 -4.18
N VAL A 195 13.29 -0.03 -3.79
CA VAL A 195 13.95 1.28 -3.88
C VAL A 195 14.16 1.81 -2.48
N VAL A 196 15.42 1.99 -2.11
CA VAL A 196 15.80 2.45 -0.76
C VAL A 196 16.60 3.74 -0.80
N ALA A 197 16.45 4.51 0.28
CA ALA A 197 17.20 5.73 0.50
C ALA A 197 18.63 5.42 1.01
N ARG A 198 19.68 5.84 0.28
CA ARG A 198 21.07 5.82 0.79
C ARG A 198 21.60 7.23 1.07
N LYS A 199 22.03 7.52 2.31
CA LYS A 199 22.63 8.81 2.69
C LYS A 199 23.81 9.21 1.77
N ASP A 200 23.81 10.46 1.31
CA ASP A 200 24.85 11.06 0.47
C ASP A 200 25.44 12.31 1.15
N GLU A 201 26.77 12.42 1.17
CA GLU A 201 27.49 13.50 1.87
C GLU A 201 27.36 14.87 1.20
N LYS A 202 27.05 14.94 -0.10
CA LYS A 202 26.97 16.19 -0.87
C LYS A 202 25.56 16.78 -0.87
N TRP A 203 24.54 15.92 -0.82
CA TRP A 203 23.13 16.35 -0.92
C TRP A 203 22.35 16.22 0.39
N GLY A 204 22.93 15.68 1.46
CA GLY A 204 22.29 15.53 2.77
C GLY A 204 21.17 14.48 2.83
N SER A 205 20.64 14.07 1.68
CA SER A 205 19.63 13.02 1.49
C SER A 205 19.82 12.28 0.14
N ALA A 206 19.01 11.23 -0.07
CA ALA A 206 19.47 9.93 -0.56
C ALA A 206 19.71 9.72 -2.06
N GLN A 207 20.72 8.89 -2.40
CA GLN A 207 20.81 8.18 -3.69
C GLN A 207 19.87 6.98 -3.70
N LEU A 208 19.13 6.80 -4.80
CA LEU A 208 18.22 5.68 -5.00
C LEU A 208 19.01 4.47 -5.53
N HIS A 209 18.88 3.33 -4.87
CA HIS A 209 19.40 2.05 -5.34
C HIS A 209 18.23 1.10 -5.61
N SER A 210 18.23 0.45 -6.77
CA SER A 210 17.32 -0.64 -7.11
C SER A 210 18.06 -1.98 -6.97
N LEU A 211 17.51 -2.89 -6.17
CA LEU A 211 17.86 -4.32 -6.26
C LEU A 211 16.93 -4.95 -7.30
N LEU A 212 17.49 -5.66 -8.27
CA LEU A 212 16.77 -6.35 -9.33
C LEU A 212 17.20 -7.82 -9.28
N ASP A 213 16.25 -8.71 -9.04
CA ASP A 213 16.43 -10.17 -9.14
C ASP A 213 15.74 -10.74 -10.39
#